data_AF-A0A0F9AAY5-F1
#
_entry.id   AF-A0A0F9AAY5-F1
#
_cell.length_a   1.000
_cell.length_b   1.000
_cell.length_c   1.000
_cell.angle_alpha   90.00
_cell.angle_beta   90.00
_cell.angle_gamma   90.00
#
_symmetry.space_group_name_H-M   'P 1'
#
loop_
_entity.id
_entity.type
_entity.pdbx_description
1 polymer ?
#
loop_
_entity_poly.entity_id
_entity_poly.type
_entity_poly.pdbx_seq_one_letter_code
_entity_poly.pdbx_strand_id
1 'polypeptide(L)'
;MRRKKGFTLIELLVVIAIIALLVSILLPSLQRARELARRAMCAVNLNSFGKALVLYQGESDDRFPMNNGIGAAFVPTLTGTNEKNPNANVPRAVSSLAFMLISEGGQGPK
;
A
#
# COMPACT_ATOMS: atom_id res chain seq x y z
N MET A 1 1.59 -16.73 -63.88
CA MET A 1 0.52 -16.78 -62.85
C MET A 1 1.14 -17.17 -61.50
N ARG A 2 1.23 -16.22 -60.56
CA ARG A 2 1.86 -16.45 -59.25
C ARG A 2 0.84 -17.16 -58.35
N ARG A 3 0.97 -18.47 -58.15
CA ARG A 3 0.10 -19.21 -57.22
C ARG A 3 0.34 -18.66 -55.81
N LYS A 4 -0.66 -17.95 -55.26
CA LYS A 4 -0.67 -17.60 -53.84
C LYS A 4 -0.83 -18.91 -53.06
N LYS A 5 0.19 -19.30 -52.29
CA LYS A 5 0.05 -20.37 -51.28
C LYS A 5 -0.96 -19.85 -50.25
N GLY A 6 -2.11 -20.50 -50.13
CA GLY A 6 -3.04 -20.23 -49.04
C GLY A 6 -2.44 -20.73 -47.74
N PHE A 7 -2.58 -19.94 -46.67
CA PHE A 7 -2.33 -20.44 -45.32
C PHE A 7 -3.22 -21.65 -45.09
N THR A 8 -2.62 -22.76 -44.71
CA THR A 8 -3.43 -23.91 -44.28
C THR A 8 -4.03 -23.53 -42.92
N LEU A 9 -5.33 -23.77 -42.71
CA LEU A 9 -5.99 -23.46 -41.43
C LEU A 9 -5.27 -24.09 -40.24
N ILE A 10 -4.59 -25.23 -40.47
CA ILE A 10 -3.79 -25.93 -39.48
C ILE A 10 -2.52 -25.17 -39.06
N GLU A 11 -1.86 -24.45 -39.98
CA GLU A 11 -0.69 -23.63 -39.66
C GLU A 11 -1.04 -22.49 -38.71
N LEU A 12 -2.22 -21.88 -38.84
CA LEU A 12 -2.67 -20.87 -37.87
C LEU A 12 -3.17 -21.49 -36.56
N LEU A 13 -3.81 -22.65 -36.63
CA LEU A 13 -4.40 -23.32 -35.47
C LEU A 13 -3.33 -23.80 -34.47
N VAL A 14 -2.20 -24.32 -34.94
CA VAL A 14 -1.13 -24.77 -34.03
C VAL A 14 -0.47 -23.61 -33.29
N VAL A 15 -0.36 -22.44 -33.92
CA VAL A 15 0.28 -21.26 -33.33
C VAL A 15 -0.54 -20.72 -32.17
N ILE A 16 -1.85 -20.56 -32.35
CA ILE A 16 -2.73 -20.08 -31.28
C ILE A 16 -2.79 -21.08 -30.12
N ALA A 17 -2.68 -22.39 -30.39
CA ALA A 17 -2.66 -23.43 -29.36
C ALA A 17 -1.41 -23.30 -28.46
N ILE A 18 -0.24 -23.07 -29.06
CA ILE A 18 1.00 -22.88 -28.30
C ILE A 18 0.96 -21.55 -27.52
N ILE A 19 0.46 -20.46 -28.10
CA ILE A 19 0.32 -19.17 -27.41
C ILE A 19 -0.61 -19.31 -26.19
N ALA A 20 -1.75 -19.99 -26.34
CA ALA A 20 -2.70 -20.21 -25.24
C ALA A 20 -2.07 -21.00 -24.08
N LEU A 21 -1.27 -22.03 -24.39
CA LEU A 21 -0.53 -22.80 -23.39
C LEU A 21 0.48 -21.95 -22.63
N LEU A 22 1.26 -21.12 -23.34
CA LEU A 22 2.25 -20.23 -22.72
C LEU A 22 1.58 -19.17 -21.83
N VAL A 23 0.51 -18.54 -22.30
CA VAL A 23 -0.23 -17.51 -21.55
C VAL A 23 -0.90 -18.09 -20.31
N SER A 24 -1.45 -19.32 -20.39
CA SER A 24 -2.03 -20.04 -19.24
C SER A 24 -1.05 -20.16 -18.06
N ILE A 25 0.23 -20.41 -18.35
CA ILE A 25 1.28 -20.51 -17.32
C ILE A 25 1.71 -19.12 -16.83
N LEU A 26 1.72 -18.12 -17.71
CA LEU A 26 2.19 -16.77 -17.40
C LEU A 26 1.17 -15.93 -16.61
N LEU A 27 -0.12 -16.01 -16.92
CA LEU A 27 -1.17 -15.21 -16.26
C LEU A 27 -1.20 -15.32 -14.72
N PRO A 28 -1.18 -16.54 -14.11
CA PRO A 28 -1.18 -16.65 -12.66
C PRO A 28 0.10 -16.10 -12.02
N SER A 29 1.23 -16.18 -12.72
CA SER A 29 2.50 -15.62 -12.26
C SER A 29 2.50 -14.09 -12.27
N LEU A 30 1.87 -13.48 -13.28
CA LEU A 30 1.81 -12.02 -13.45
C LEU A 30 0.95 -11.35 -12.38
N GLN A 31 -0.14 -11.99 -11.95
CA GLN A 31 -0.98 -11.50 -10.86
C GLN A 31 -0.21 -11.41 -9.54
N ARG A 32 0.59 -12.45 -9.21
CA ARG A 32 1.43 -12.46 -8.01
C ARG A 32 2.51 -11.38 -8.06
N ALA A 33 3.16 -11.20 -9.20
CA ALA A 33 4.17 -10.17 -9.38
C ALA A 33 3.59 -8.75 -9.19
N ARG A 34 2.38 -8.50 -9.70
CA ARG A 34 1.71 -7.20 -9.55
C ARG A 34 1.34 -6.89 -8.10
N GLU A 35 0.91 -7.91 -7.36
CA GLU A 35 0.63 -7.76 -5.93
C GLU A 35 1.90 -7.48 -5.12
N LEU A 36 3.00 -8.18 -5.43
CA LEU A 36 4.31 -7.90 -4.83
C LEU A 36 4.79 -6.47 -5.16
N ALA A 37 4.59 -6.02 -6.39
CA ALA A 37 4.94 -4.65 -6.80
C ALA A 37 4.14 -3.60 -6.01
N ARG A 38 2.83 -3.80 -5.80
CA ARG A 38 2.00 -2.91 -4.98
C ARG A 38 2.48 -2.86 -3.52
N ARG A 39 2.84 -4.01 -2.95
CA ARG A 39 3.41 -4.08 -1.59
C ARG A 39 4.76 -3.37 -1.50
N ALA A 40 5.62 -3.55 -2.50
CA ALA A 40 6.90 -2.85 -2.58
C ALA A 40 6.70 -1.33 -2.67
N MET A 41 5.75 -0.86 -3.48
CA MET A 41 5.41 0.58 -3.55
C MET A 41 4.91 1.11 -2.20
N CYS A 42 4.05 0.37 -1.52
CA CYS A 42 3.59 0.74 -0.18
C CYS A 42 4.74 0.82 0.83
N ALA A 43 5.64 -0.17 0.83
CA ALA A 43 6.83 -0.18 1.69
C ALA A 43 7.76 1.01 1.43
N VAL A 44 7.94 1.40 0.17
CA VAL A 44 8.72 2.58 -0.21
C VAL A 44 8.06 3.87 0.30
N ASN A 45 6.75 4.00 0.16
CA ASN A 45 6.01 5.15 0.67
C ASN A 45 6.10 5.25 2.20
N LEU A 46 5.94 4.13 2.92
CA LEU A 46 6.07 4.08 4.38
C LEU A 46 7.48 4.46 4.85
N ASN A 47 8.52 4.00 4.15
CA ASN A 47 9.90 4.40 4.46
C ASN A 47 10.12 5.91 4.21
N SER A 48 9.50 6.46 3.17
CA SER A 48 9.51 7.91 2.91
C SER A 48 8.86 8.70 4.04
N PHE A 49 7.69 8.26 4.52
CA PHE A 49 7.01 8.90 5.66
C PHE A 49 7.80 8.76 6.96
N GLY A 50 8.38 7.58 7.24
CA GLY A 50 9.21 7.37 8.42
C GLY A 50 10.41 8.33 8.47
N LYS A 51 11.08 8.54 7.34
CA LYS A 51 12.15 9.54 7.22
C LYS A 51 11.64 10.96 7.47
N ALA A 52 10.50 11.33 6.89
CA ALA A 52 9.91 12.65 7.09
C ALA A 52 9.57 12.91 8.58
N LEU A 53 9.09 11.89 9.30
CA LEU A 53 8.80 12.00 10.73
C LEU A 53 10.06 12.21 11.58
N VAL A 54 11.14 11.47 11.28
CA VAL A 54 12.42 11.62 11.99
C VAL A 54 13.04 12.99 11.72
N LEU A 55 12.99 13.47 10.47
CA LEU A 55 13.46 14.81 10.11
C LEU A 55 12.66 15.90 10.84
N TYR A 56 11.34 15.76 10.89
CA TYR A 56 10.47 16.71 11.61
C TYR A 56 10.76 16.73 13.11
N GLN A 57 10.93 15.55 13.73
CA GLN A 57 11.24 15.41 15.15
C GLN A 57 12.53 16.15 15.52
N GLY A 58 13.56 16.03 14.68
CA GLY A 58 14.85 16.71 14.90
C GLY A 58 14.77 18.23 14.86
N GLU A 59 13.80 18.80 14.12
CA GLU A 59 13.64 20.26 13.97
C GLU A 59 12.58 20.86 14.92
N SER A 60 11.70 20.04 15.50
CA SER A 60 10.54 20.48 16.29
C SER A 60 10.63 20.17 17.79
N ASP A 61 11.84 20.17 18.37
CA ASP A 61 12.11 19.81 19.78
C ASP A 61 11.50 18.46 20.20
N ASP A 62 11.79 17.39 19.46
CA ASP A 62 11.28 16.04 19.73
C ASP A 62 9.75 15.86 19.64
N ARG A 63 9.04 16.84 19.06
CA ARG A 63 7.60 16.74 18.81
C ARG A 63 7.34 16.10 17.45
N PHE A 64 6.41 15.15 17.39
CA PHE A 64 5.86 14.60 16.14
C PHE A 64 4.78 15.53 15.57
N PRO A 65 4.49 15.49 14.25
CA PRO A 65 3.45 16.33 13.70
C PRO A 65 2.11 15.98 14.34
N MET A 66 1.53 16.96 15.05
CA MET A 66 0.22 16.82 15.66
C MET A 66 -0.81 16.64 14.54
N ASN A 67 -1.59 15.57 14.62
CA ASN A 67 -2.72 15.35 13.74
C ASN A 67 -3.85 16.33 14.13
N ASN A 68 -3.87 17.51 13.51
CA ASN A 68 -4.95 18.49 13.69
C ASN A 68 -6.26 18.10 12.97
N GLY A 69 -6.38 16.87 12.45
CA GLY A 69 -7.61 16.29 11.89
C GLY A 69 -7.99 14.95 12.54
N ILE A 70 -9.28 14.67 12.72
CA ILE A 70 -9.90 13.47 13.33
C ILE A 70 -9.38 13.08 14.73
N GLY A 71 -8.07 12.96 14.99
CA GLY A 71 -7.47 12.74 16.31
C GLY A 71 -7.82 13.83 17.31
N ALA A 72 -7.79 15.11 16.93
CA ALA A 72 -8.27 16.20 17.79
C ALA A 72 -9.77 16.10 18.17
N ALA A 73 -10.58 15.41 17.35
CA ALA A 73 -12.00 15.14 17.64
C ALA A 73 -12.22 13.78 18.34
N PHE A 74 -11.33 12.82 18.12
CA PHE A 74 -11.45 11.44 18.60
C PHE A 74 -10.79 11.24 19.97
N VAL A 75 -9.66 11.89 20.24
CA VAL A 75 -8.98 11.91 21.54
C VAL A 75 -9.94 12.33 22.67
N PRO A 76 -10.64 13.48 22.62
CA PRO A 76 -11.54 13.89 23.71
C PRO A 76 -12.72 12.92 23.91
N THR A 77 -13.11 12.19 22.87
CA THR A 77 -14.17 11.17 22.94
C THR A 77 -13.70 9.89 23.63
N LEU A 78 -12.42 9.53 23.51
CA LEU A 78 -11.84 8.36 24.18
C LEU A 78 -11.32 8.65 25.61
N THR A 79 -10.84 9.88 25.85
CA THR A 79 -10.27 10.28 27.15
C THR A 79 -11.26 11.00 28.06
N GLY A 80 -12.43 11.40 27.55
CA GLY A 80 -13.42 12.19 28.29
C GLY A 80 -12.96 13.60 28.65
N THR A 81 -11.88 14.10 28.02
CA THR A 81 -11.32 15.43 28.27
C THR A 81 -11.90 16.43 27.27
N ASN A 82 -12.57 17.51 27.71
CA ASN A 82 -12.98 18.61 26.81
C ASN A 82 -11.77 19.52 26.53
N GLU A 83 -10.86 19.02 25.69
CA GLU A 83 -9.50 19.56 25.66
C GLU A 83 -9.29 20.59 24.55
N LYS A 84 -9.68 21.85 24.82
CA LYS A 84 -9.17 23.03 24.11
C LYS A 84 -7.71 23.37 24.50
N ASN A 85 -6.93 22.37 24.91
CA ASN A 85 -5.57 22.56 25.42
C ASN A 85 -4.56 21.90 24.47
N PRO A 86 -3.85 22.66 23.61
CA PRO A 86 -2.88 22.11 22.67
C PRO A 86 -1.62 21.53 23.35
N ASN A 87 -1.45 21.71 24.66
CA ASN A 87 -0.37 21.16 25.47
C ASN A 87 -0.83 20.05 26.44
N ALA A 88 -1.93 19.40 26.14
CA ALA A 88 -2.33 18.18 26.84
C ALA A 88 -1.30 17.06 26.61
N ASN A 89 -0.82 16.47 27.72
CA ASN A 89 0.10 15.35 27.66
C ASN A 89 -0.68 14.11 27.20
N VAL A 90 -0.68 13.85 25.89
CA VAL A 90 -1.29 12.64 25.35
C VAL A 90 -0.53 11.44 25.93
N PRO A 91 -1.18 10.51 26.65
CA PRO A 91 -0.50 9.38 27.24
C PRO A 91 0.31 8.63 26.17
N ARG A 92 1.55 8.24 26.49
CA ARG A 92 2.41 7.49 25.54
C ARG A 92 1.71 6.25 24.94
N ALA A 93 0.76 5.66 25.67
CA ALA A 93 -0.09 4.58 25.20
C ALA A 93 -0.94 4.94 23.97
N VAL A 94 -1.43 6.19 23.86
CA VAL A 94 -2.28 6.62 22.73
C VAL A 94 -1.45 6.86 21.47
N SER A 95 -0.24 7.41 21.59
CA SER A 95 0.72 7.48 20.47
C SER A 95 1.14 6.09 20.01
N SER A 96 1.32 5.15 20.94
CA SER A 96 1.65 3.76 20.63
C SER A 96 0.48 3.06 19.93
N LEU A 97 -0.77 3.29 20.36
CA LEU A 97 -1.99 2.82 19.69
C LEU A 97 -2.18 3.42 18.31
N ALA A 98 -1.90 4.71 18.11
CA ALA A 98 -1.97 5.34 16.78
C ALA A 98 -0.92 4.74 15.82
N PHE A 99 0.31 4.50 16.30
CA PHE A 99 1.34 3.82 15.54
C PHE A 99 0.96 2.36 15.22
N MET A 100 0.34 1.67 16.19
CA MET A 100 -0.15 0.30 16.02
C MET A 100 -1.32 0.21 15.04
N LEU A 101 -2.24 1.18 15.04
CA LEU A 101 -3.35 1.25 14.08
C LEU A 101 -2.89 1.50 12.63
N ILE A 102 -1.77 2.22 12.43
CA ILE A 102 -1.16 2.38 11.10
C ILE A 102 -0.48 1.08 10.64
N SER A 103 0.01 0.25 11.57
CA SER A 103 0.64 -1.03 11.27
C SER A 103 -0.37 -2.17 11.00
N GLU A 104 -1.53 -2.14 11.63
CA GLU A 104 -2.57 -3.18 11.53
C GLU A 104 -3.46 -3.05 10.28
N GLY A 105 -3.48 -1.89 9.61
CA GLY A 105 -4.35 -1.63 8.45
C GLY A 105 -3.97 -2.36 7.13
N GLY A 106 -2.98 -3.26 7.15
CA GLY A 106 -2.42 -3.89 5.94
C GLY A 106 -2.84 -5.35 5.69
N GLN A 107 -3.55 -6.01 6.62
CA GLN A 107 -4.00 -7.39 6.44
C GLN A 107 -5.51 -7.44 6.18
N GLY A 108 -5.88 -7.20 4.91
CA GLY A 108 -7.17 -7.66 4.41
C GLY A 108 -7.22 -9.19 4.46
N PRO A 109 -8.33 -9.79 4.95
CA PRO A 109 -8.47 -11.24 5.04
C PRO A 109 -8.46 -11.85 3.63
N LYS A 110 -7.76 -12.98 3.48
CA LYS A 110 -7.99 -13.91 2.37
C LYS A 110 -9.17 -14.80 2.68
#